data_AF-A0A625P481-F1
#
_entry.id   AF-A0A625P481-F1
#
_cell.length_a   1.000
_cell.length_b   1.000
_cell.length_c   1.000
_cell.angle_alpha   90.00
_cell.angle_beta   90.00
_cell.angle_gamma   90.00
#
_symmetry.space_group_name_H-M   'P 1'
#
loop_
_entity.id
_entity.type
_entity.pdbx_description
1 polymer ?
#
loop_
_entity_poly.entity_id
_entity_poly.type
_entity_poly.pdbx_seq_one_letter_code
_entity_poly.pdbx_strand_id
1 'polypeptide(L)'
;MLDFRVSSHAHFDEACRKFAATHNVKELANKAGIKPHTLYNKLNPEQPHQLTPREIWTLTDLTEDSTLVDGFLAQIHCLPCVPVNELAKEKLQSYVMHAMSELGELASGAVSGDRLTPAKKQNMIASVNAGIRMLSLSAMALHARLQTNPAMSSVVDTMSGIGASFGLI
;
A
#
# COMPACT_ATOMS: atom_id res chain seq x y z
N MET A 1 -5.99 -2.82 23.15
CA MET A 1 -5.52 -4.08 22.56
C MET A 1 -5.70 -3.98 21.06
N LEU A 2 -4.72 -4.38 20.25
CA LEU A 2 -4.84 -4.38 18.79
C LEU A 2 -5.79 -5.52 18.36
N ASP A 3 -6.65 -5.28 17.36
CA ASP A 3 -7.69 -6.21 16.90
C ASP A 3 -7.39 -6.73 15.48
N PHE A 4 -6.54 -7.76 15.38
CA PHE A 4 -6.12 -8.38 14.12
C PHE A 4 -7.04 -9.54 13.69
N ARG A 5 -8.35 -9.28 13.61
CA ARG A 5 -9.31 -10.31 13.17
C ARG A 5 -9.10 -10.64 11.71
N VAL A 6 -9.29 -11.92 11.39
CA VAL A 6 -9.36 -12.37 10.00
C VAL A 6 -10.70 -11.95 9.42
N SER A 7 -10.66 -11.23 8.30
CA SER A 7 -11.84 -10.83 7.53
C SER A 7 -12.61 -12.05 7.04
N SER A 8 -13.93 -11.95 6.98
CA SER A 8 -14.77 -12.96 6.30
C SER A 8 -14.66 -12.87 4.77
N HIS A 9 -14.20 -11.74 4.24
CA HIS A 9 -13.92 -11.58 2.82
C HIS A 9 -12.57 -12.22 2.46
N ALA A 10 -12.52 -12.88 1.32
CA ALA A 10 -11.35 -13.60 0.82
C ALA A 10 -10.36 -12.66 0.10
N HIS A 11 -9.79 -11.69 0.83
CA HIS A 11 -8.88 -10.70 0.28
C HIS A 11 -7.59 -11.32 -0.28
N PHE A 12 -7.01 -12.29 0.43
CA PHE A 12 -5.79 -12.94 -0.04
C PHE A 12 -6.04 -13.81 -1.28
N ASP A 13 -7.17 -14.51 -1.33
CA ASP A 13 -7.56 -15.31 -2.50
C ASP A 13 -7.75 -14.45 -3.75
N GLU A 14 -8.36 -13.27 -3.59
CA GLU A 14 -8.52 -12.31 -4.67
C GLU A 14 -7.18 -11.74 -5.13
N ALA A 15 -6.26 -11.48 -4.19
CA ALA A 15 -4.90 -11.08 -4.54
C ALA A 15 -4.16 -12.17 -5.32
N CYS A 16 -4.30 -13.45 -4.94
CA CYS A 16 -3.71 -14.56 -5.68
C CYS A 16 -4.25 -14.63 -7.13
N ARG A 17 -5.57 -14.52 -7.32
CA ARG A 17 -6.19 -14.48 -8.65
C ARG A 17 -5.71 -13.30 -9.47
N LYS A 18 -5.70 -12.10 -8.87
CA LYS A 18 -5.24 -10.88 -9.54
C LYS A 18 -3.78 -10.99 -9.95
N PHE A 19 -2.90 -11.42 -9.04
CA PHE A 19 -1.47 -11.58 -9.31
C PHE A 19 -1.22 -12.58 -10.45
N ALA A 20 -1.92 -13.71 -10.45
CA ALA A 20 -1.84 -14.68 -11.53
C ALA A 20 -2.32 -14.15 -12.89
N ALA A 21 -3.32 -13.26 -12.90
CA ALA A 21 -3.83 -12.64 -14.11
C ALA A 21 -2.92 -11.53 -14.65
N THR A 22 -2.21 -10.82 -13.76
CA THR A 22 -1.33 -9.70 -14.11
C THR A 22 0.01 -10.17 -14.67
N HIS A 23 0.55 -11.29 -14.19
CA HIS A 23 1.93 -11.71 -14.49
C HIS A 23 2.03 -12.98 -15.34
N ASN A 24 3.14 -13.14 -16.06
CA ASN A 24 3.48 -14.40 -16.70
C ASN A 24 3.97 -15.43 -15.65
N VAL A 25 3.03 -16.15 -15.05
CA VAL A 25 3.29 -17.12 -13.97
C VAL A 25 4.34 -18.17 -14.34
N LYS A 26 4.37 -18.63 -15.59
CA LYS A 26 5.37 -19.61 -16.04
C LYS A 26 6.79 -19.05 -15.98
N GLU A 27 6.99 -17.82 -16.44
CA GLU A 27 8.28 -17.16 -16.39
C GLU A 27 8.71 -16.85 -14.96
N LEU A 28 7.79 -16.33 -14.13
CA LEU A 28 8.06 -16.05 -12.72
C LEU A 28 8.43 -17.31 -11.95
N ALA A 29 7.73 -18.43 -12.18
CA ALA A 29 8.05 -19.69 -11.53
C ALA A 29 9.50 -20.11 -11.81
N ASN A 30 9.94 -20.02 -13.07
CA ASN A 30 11.31 -20.34 -13.44
C ASN A 30 12.33 -19.44 -12.72
N LYS A 31 12.08 -18.12 -12.68
CA LYS A 31 12.94 -17.16 -11.96
C LYS A 31 12.98 -17.42 -10.45
N ALA A 32 11.85 -17.82 -9.87
CA ALA A 32 11.72 -18.13 -8.45
C ALA A 32 12.22 -19.53 -8.08
N GLY A 33 12.68 -20.35 -9.05
CA GLY A 33 13.08 -21.75 -8.79
C GLY A 33 11.91 -22.67 -8.43
N ILE A 34 10.69 -22.31 -8.81
CA ILE A 34 9.45 -23.06 -8.57
C ILE A 34 9.02 -23.73 -9.88
N LYS A 35 8.53 -24.96 -9.82
CA LYS A 35 7.93 -25.59 -11.01
C LYS A 35 6.71 -24.79 -11.47
N PRO A 36 6.57 -24.42 -12.75
CA PRO A 36 5.45 -23.60 -13.24
C PRO A 36 4.08 -24.09 -12.81
N HIS A 37 3.81 -25.39 -12.98
CA HIS A 37 2.55 -26.00 -12.56
C HIS A 37 2.30 -25.87 -11.04
N THR A 38 3.35 -26.00 -10.23
CA THR A 38 3.25 -25.81 -8.78
C THR A 38 2.88 -24.37 -8.43
N LEU A 39 3.46 -23.38 -9.12
CA LEU A 39 3.12 -21.97 -8.86
C LEU A 39 1.69 -21.64 -9.32
N TYR A 40 1.24 -22.14 -10.48
CA TYR A 40 -0.16 -22.00 -10.91
C TYR A 40 -1.14 -22.55 -9.87
N ASN A 41 -0.86 -23.74 -9.33
CA ASN A 41 -1.70 -24.32 -8.29
C ASN A 41 -1.67 -23.47 -7.01
N LYS A 42 -0.49 -22.99 -6.61
CA LYS A 42 -0.35 -22.16 -5.41
C LYS A 42 -1.06 -20.80 -5.49
N LEU A 43 -1.18 -20.24 -6.68
CA LEU A 43 -1.89 -18.98 -6.93
C LEU A 43 -3.40 -19.18 -7.18
N ASN A 44 -3.89 -20.43 -7.24
CA ASN A 44 -5.31 -20.72 -7.40
C ASN A 44 -5.93 -21.11 -6.04
N PRO A 45 -6.81 -20.27 -5.46
CA PRO A 45 -7.44 -20.55 -4.17
C PRO A 45 -8.26 -21.85 -4.11
N GLU A 46 -8.73 -22.35 -5.26
CA GLU A 46 -9.46 -23.61 -5.35
C GLU A 46 -8.57 -24.85 -5.21
N GLN A 47 -7.25 -24.67 -5.19
CA GLN A 47 -6.27 -25.74 -5.05
C GLN A 47 -5.77 -25.83 -3.60
N PRO A 48 -5.44 -27.03 -3.11
CA PRO A 48 -5.04 -27.22 -1.70
C PRO A 48 -3.63 -26.69 -1.39
N HIS A 49 -2.79 -26.45 -2.40
CA HIS A 49 -1.44 -25.95 -2.19
C HIS A 49 -1.47 -24.44 -2.02
N GLN A 50 -0.96 -23.94 -0.90
CA GLN A 50 -0.91 -22.50 -0.63
C GLN A 50 0.49 -21.94 -0.84
N LEU A 51 0.58 -20.63 -1.10
CA LEU A 51 1.84 -19.90 -1.07
C LEU A 51 2.40 -19.88 0.36
N THR A 52 3.69 -20.15 0.47
CA THR A 52 4.45 -19.94 1.71
C THR A 52 4.91 -18.48 1.80
N PRO A 53 5.19 -17.95 3.00
CA PRO A 53 5.71 -16.59 3.14
C PRO A 53 6.97 -16.31 2.31
N ARG A 54 7.88 -17.29 2.22
CA ARG A 54 9.10 -17.17 1.40
C ARG A 54 8.80 -17.02 -0.08
N GLU A 55 7.84 -17.79 -0.60
CA GLU A 55 7.39 -17.67 -1.99
C GLU A 55 6.76 -16.30 -2.23
N ILE A 56 5.96 -15.78 -1.30
CA ILE A 56 5.39 -14.41 -1.40
C ILE A 56 6.51 -13.37 -1.49
N TRP A 57 7.51 -13.43 -0.61
CA TRP A 57 8.63 -12.47 -0.63
C TRP A 57 9.42 -12.54 -1.93
N THR A 58 9.79 -13.75 -2.39
CA THR A 58 10.52 -13.93 -3.64
C THR A 58 9.73 -13.43 -4.84
N LEU A 59 8.41 -13.71 -4.90
CA LEU A 59 7.57 -13.22 -5.98
C LEU A 59 7.45 -11.70 -5.96
N THR A 60 7.21 -11.08 -4.81
CA THR A 60 7.14 -9.63 -4.67
C THR A 60 8.47 -8.95 -5.01
N ASP A 61 9.61 -9.53 -4.63
CA ASP A 61 10.93 -9.01 -5.00
C ASP A 61 11.17 -9.09 -6.52
N LEU A 62 10.79 -10.20 -7.15
CA LEU A 62 10.95 -10.39 -8.60
C LEU A 62 10.04 -9.50 -9.45
N THR A 63 8.87 -9.09 -8.92
CA THR A 63 7.86 -8.34 -9.68
C THR A 63 7.72 -6.89 -9.26
N GLU A 64 8.28 -6.49 -8.13
CA GLU A 64 7.99 -5.22 -7.45
C GLU A 64 6.48 -4.98 -7.21
N ASP A 65 5.69 -6.07 -7.22
CA ASP A 65 4.24 -6.04 -7.06
C ASP A 65 3.85 -6.49 -5.65
N SER A 66 3.25 -5.56 -4.91
CA SER A 66 2.80 -5.75 -3.53
C SER A 66 1.46 -6.48 -3.41
N THR A 67 0.78 -6.82 -4.50
CA THR A 67 -0.58 -7.39 -4.51
C THR A 67 -0.77 -8.53 -3.53
N LEU A 68 0.15 -9.51 -3.48
CA LEU A 68 0.06 -10.65 -2.56
C LEU A 68 0.23 -10.23 -1.09
N VAL A 69 1.18 -9.34 -0.80
CA VAL A 69 1.43 -8.82 0.55
C VAL A 69 0.25 -7.98 1.03
N ASP A 70 -0.31 -7.13 0.17
CA ASP A 70 -1.49 -6.34 0.50
C ASP A 70 -2.73 -7.18 0.69
N GLY A 71 -2.91 -8.22 -0.12
CA GLY A 71 -4.00 -9.19 0.07
C GLY A 71 -3.92 -9.85 1.44
N PHE A 72 -2.71 -10.23 1.86
CA PHE A 72 -2.45 -10.78 3.19
C PHE A 72 -2.77 -9.76 4.29
N LEU A 73 -2.30 -8.51 4.17
CA LEU A 73 -2.56 -7.46 5.16
C LEU A 73 -4.04 -7.10 5.24
N ALA A 74 -4.72 -6.98 4.10
CA ALA A 74 -6.15 -6.72 4.06
C ALA A 74 -6.96 -7.87 4.69
N GLN A 75 -6.50 -9.12 4.57
CA GLN A 75 -7.13 -10.28 5.20
C GLN A 75 -7.17 -10.17 6.72
N ILE A 76 -6.21 -9.47 7.34
CA ILE A 76 -6.12 -9.25 8.79
C ILE A 76 -6.41 -7.78 9.18
N HIS A 77 -7.16 -7.06 8.33
CA HIS A 77 -7.56 -5.67 8.53
C HIS A 77 -6.40 -4.68 8.77
N CYS A 78 -5.26 -4.93 8.12
CA CYS A 78 -4.11 -4.04 8.14
C CYS A 78 -4.09 -3.12 6.92
N LEU A 79 -3.44 -1.96 7.10
CA LEU A 79 -3.11 -1.04 6.02
C LEU A 79 -2.14 -1.68 5.01
N PRO A 80 -2.10 -1.17 3.75
CA PRO A 80 -1.19 -1.68 2.72
C PRO A 80 0.28 -1.65 3.15
N CYS A 81 1.10 -2.52 2.57
CA CYS A 81 2.53 -2.48 2.81
C CYS A 81 3.16 -1.25 2.17
N VAL A 82 4.17 -0.68 2.83
CA VAL A 82 4.93 0.47 2.35
C VAL A 82 6.39 0.05 2.17
N PRO A 83 6.93 -0.01 0.93
CA PRO A 83 8.31 -0.40 0.70
C PRO A 83 9.25 0.75 1.10
N VAL A 84 9.81 0.68 2.30
CA VAL A 84 10.70 1.74 2.81
C VAL A 84 12.01 1.87 2.03
N ASN A 85 12.36 0.86 1.23
CA ASN A 85 13.51 0.93 0.32
C ASN A 85 13.30 1.99 -0.77
N GLU A 86 12.05 2.34 -1.09
CA GLU A 86 11.73 3.43 -2.01
C GLU A 86 11.97 4.82 -1.40
N LEU A 87 12.27 4.91 -0.11
CA LEU A 87 12.47 6.19 0.58
C LEU A 87 13.68 6.93 0.06
N ALA A 88 13.43 8.07 -0.60
CA ALA A 88 14.44 9.03 -1.03
C ALA A 88 14.08 10.41 -0.47
N LYS A 89 14.99 11.01 0.31
CA LYS A 89 14.71 12.28 1.02
C LYS A 89 14.36 13.40 0.04
N GLU A 90 15.00 13.43 -1.10
CA GLU A 90 14.82 14.38 -2.20
C GLU A 90 13.46 14.24 -2.89
N LYS A 91 12.83 13.06 -2.84
CA LYS A 91 11.54 12.78 -3.50
C LYS A 91 10.30 13.22 -2.70
N LEU A 92 10.44 13.87 -1.54
CA LEU A 92 9.30 14.30 -0.71
C LEU A 92 8.19 14.99 -1.51
N GLN A 93 8.52 15.94 -2.39
CA GLN A 93 7.53 16.64 -3.21
C GLN A 93 6.78 15.69 -4.15
N SER A 94 7.49 14.74 -4.75
CA SER A 94 6.88 13.72 -5.62
C SER A 94 5.93 12.82 -4.84
N TYR A 95 6.32 12.30 -3.68
CA TYR A 95 5.42 11.49 -2.85
C TYR A 95 4.16 12.26 -2.46
N VAL A 96 4.30 13.52 -2.03
CA VAL A 96 3.15 14.36 -1.67
C VAL A 96 2.24 14.60 -2.87
N MET A 97 2.79 14.91 -4.04
CA MET A 97 2.00 15.09 -5.27
C MET A 97 1.27 13.82 -5.69
N HIS A 98 1.93 12.65 -5.63
CA HIS A 98 1.28 11.37 -5.92
C HIS A 98 0.16 11.08 -4.92
N ALA A 99 0.39 11.29 -3.62
CA ALA A 99 -0.64 11.15 -2.61
C ALA A 99 -1.86 12.06 -2.89
N MET A 100 -1.64 13.31 -3.28
CA MET A 100 -2.71 14.24 -3.65
C MET A 100 -3.47 13.77 -4.89
N SER A 101 -2.77 13.25 -5.90
CA SER A 101 -3.38 12.69 -7.11
C SER A 101 -4.33 11.53 -6.77
N GLU A 102 -3.87 10.59 -5.95
CA GLU A 102 -4.69 9.46 -5.50
C GLU A 102 -5.89 9.93 -4.65
N LEU A 103 -5.69 10.91 -3.78
CA LEU A 103 -6.81 11.51 -3.03
C LEU A 103 -7.83 12.19 -3.95
N GLY A 104 -7.38 12.81 -5.05
CA GLY A 104 -8.24 13.40 -6.08
C GLY A 104 -9.09 12.35 -6.81
N GLU A 105 -8.48 11.24 -7.23
CA GLU A 105 -9.18 10.10 -7.84
C GLU A 105 -10.21 9.49 -6.88
N LEU A 106 -9.83 9.31 -5.61
CA LEU A 106 -10.76 8.86 -4.57
C LEU A 106 -11.93 9.83 -4.38
N ALA A 107 -11.66 11.13 -4.30
CA ALA A 107 -12.68 12.16 -4.12
C ALA A 107 -13.65 12.16 -5.30
N SER A 108 -13.15 12.09 -6.53
CA SER A 108 -13.94 11.95 -7.77
C SER A 108 -14.87 10.72 -7.71
N GLY A 109 -14.34 9.57 -7.29
CA GLY A 109 -15.12 8.36 -7.11
C GLY A 109 -16.21 8.47 -6.04
N ALA A 110 -15.92 9.16 -4.93
CA ALA A 110 -16.82 9.34 -3.79
C ALA A 110 -17.96 10.33 -4.03
N VAL A 111 -17.73 11.38 -4.84
CA VAL A 111 -18.77 12.37 -5.18
C VAL A 111 -19.58 11.98 -6.42
N SER A 112 -19.11 11.02 -7.22
CA SER A 112 -19.86 10.52 -8.38
C SER A 112 -21.17 9.86 -7.91
N GLY A 113 -22.30 10.39 -8.38
CA GLY A 113 -23.65 9.87 -8.13
C GLY A 113 -23.96 8.55 -8.85
N ASP A 114 -22.99 7.97 -9.56
CA ASP A 114 -23.16 6.70 -10.26
C ASP A 114 -23.24 5.53 -9.28
N ARG A 115 -23.95 4.47 -9.71
CA ARG A 115 -24.00 3.21 -8.98
C ARG A 115 -22.59 2.69 -8.69
N LEU A 116 -22.34 2.31 -7.43
CA LEU A 116 -21.08 1.73 -7.01
C LEU A 116 -20.91 0.32 -7.58
N THR A 117 -20.26 0.21 -8.73
CA THR A 117 -19.92 -1.09 -9.34
C THR A 117 -18.74 -1.74 -8.62
N PRO A 118 -18.56 -3.08 -8.70
CA PRO A 118 -17.40 -3.76 -8.13
C PRO A 118 -16.05 -3.21 -8.64
N ALA A 119 -15.97 -2.90 -9.94
CA ALA A 119 -14.79 -2.29 -10.53
C ALA A 119 -14.49 -0.90 -9.95
N LYS A 120 -15.51 -0.05 -9.79
CA LYS A 120 -15.36 1.27 -9.18
C LYS A 120 -14.89 1.16 -7.73
N LYS A 121 -15.49 0.25 -6.94
CA LYS A 121 -15.04 -0.04 -5.57
C LYS A 121 -13.58 -0.48 -5.53
N GLN A 122 -13.17 -1.37 -6.42
CA GLN A 122 -11.79 -1.87 -6.47
C GLN A 122 -10.79 -0.76 -6.82
N ASN A 123 -11.14 0.12 -7.77
CA ASN A 123 -10.32 1.27 -8.15
C ASN A 123 -10.19 2.27 -6.98
N MET A 124 -11.28 2.56 -6.27
CA MET A 124 -11.24 3.42 -5.09
C MET A 124 -10.35 2.84 -3.99
N ILE A 125 -10.43 1.54 -3.72
CA ILE A 125 -9.56 0.86 -2.74
C ILE A 125 -8.10 0.90 -3.19
N ALA A 126 -7.82 0.65 -4.48
CA ALA A 126 -6.47 0.72 -5.02
C ALA A 126 -5.88 2.13 -4.85
N SER A 127 -6.68 3.16 -5.13
CA SER A 127 -6.28 4.56 -4.98
C SER A 127 -6.02 4.94 -3.52
N VAL A 128 -6.90 4.53 -2.59
CA VAL A 128 -6.66 4.69 -1.15
C VAL A 128 -5.34 4.04 -0.74
N ASN A 129 -5.10 2.80 -1.17
CA ASN A 129 -3.88 2.08 -0.80
C ASN A 129 -2.61 2.75 -1.35
N ALA A 130 -2.66 3.23 -2.59
CA ALA A 130 -1.56 3.99 -3.19
C ALA A 130 -1.33 5.32 -2.44
N GLY A 131 -2.39 6.06 -2.12
CA GLY A 131 -2.33 7.28 -1.32
C GLY A 131 -1.70 7.06 0.05
N ILE A 132 -2.08 5.99 0.77
CA ILE A 132 -1.49 5.63 2.07
C ILE A 132 0.02 5.39 1.93
N ARG A 133 0.47 4.61 0.94
CA ARG A 133 1.91 4.37 0.72
C ARG A 133 2.68 5.66 0.51
N MET A 134 2.16 6.54 -0.35
CA MET A 134 2.80 7.80 -0.69
C MET A 134 2.81 8.77 0.50
N LEU A 135 1.75 8.82 1.29
CA LEU A 135 1.72 9.61 2.54
C LEU A 135 2.70 9.07 3.57
N SER A 136 2.80 7.75 3.73
CA SER A 136 3.78 7.13 4.64
C SER A 136 5.21 7.43 4.21
N LEU A 137 5.55 7.29 2.92
CA LEU A 137 6.87 7.67 2.40
C LEU A 137 7.14 9.17 2.56
N SER A 138 6.13 10.03 2.37
CA SER A 138 6.23 11.47 2.61
C SER A 138 6.56 11.76 4.07
N ALA A 139 5.85 11.13 5.02
CA ALA A 139 6.09 11.31 6.45
C ALA A 139 7.52 10.89 6.84
N MET A 140 7.98 9.74 6.32
CA MET A 140 9.35 9.27 6.56
C MET A 140 10.40 10.20 5.95
N ALA A 141 10.18 10.70 4.73
CA ALA A 141 11.10 11.60 4.05
C ALA A 141 11.18 12.96 4.78
N LEU A 142 10.04 13.47 5.25
CA LEU A 142 9.98 14.69 6.05
C LEU A 142 10.72 14.52 7.38
N HIS A 143 10.44 13.44 8.11
CA HIS A 143 11.13 13.16 9.37
C HIS A 143 12.65 13.07 9.17
N ALA A 144 13.09 12.39 8.11
CA ALA A 144 14.50 12.26 7.79
C ALA A 144 15.18 13.57 7.37
N ARG A 145 14.43 14.57 6.89
CA ARG A 145 14.93 15.94 6.63
C ARG A 145 15.02 16.77 7.91
N LEU A 146 14.01 16.69 8.78
CA LEU A 146 13.98 17.42 10.05
C LEU A 146 15.09 16.98 11.00
N GLN A 147 15.38 15.68 11.07
CA GLN A 147 16.49 15.15 11.88
C GLN A 147 17.87 15.60 11.37
N THR A 148 18.02 15.82 10.06
CA THR A 148 19.30 16.31 9.49
C THR A 148 19.49 17.82 9.61
N ASN A 149 18.44 18.58 9.95
CA ASN A 149 18.53 20.04 10.10
C ASN A 149 17.83 20.50 11.40
N PRO A 150 18.53 20.53 12.54
CA PRO A 150 17.97 20.90 13.85
C PRO A 150 17.33 22.29 13.87
N ALA A 151 17.80 23.22 13.03
CA ALA A 151 17.23 24.56 12.93
C ALA A 151 15.83 24.59 12.28
N MET A 152 15.45 23.56 11.51
CA MET A 152 14.10 23.39 10.97
C MET A 152 13.14 22.75 11.98
N SER A 153 13.65 21.98 12.96
CA SER A 153 12.83 21.39 14.01
C SER A 153 12.23 22.48 14.92
N SER A 154 12.99 23.51 15.24
CA SER A 154 12.53 24.64 16.07
C SER A 154 11.48 25.52 15.41
N VAL A 155 11.40 25.54 14.06
CA VAL A 155 10.40 26.34 13.32
C VAL A 155 9.04 25.64 13.30
N VAL A 156 9.00 24.31 13.23
CA VAL A 156 7.74 23.54 13.29
C VAL A 156 7.08 23.71 14.66
N ASP A 157 7.85 23.66 15.75
CA ASP A 157 7.34 23.87 17.10
C ASP A 157 6.84 25.31 17.34
N THR A 158 7.43 26.31 16.67
CA THR A 158 6.97 27.70 16.78
C THR A 158 5.73 28.00 15.92
N MET A 159 5.51 27.28 14.81
CA MET A 159 4.30 27.45 13.98
C MET A 159 3.06 26.76 14.58
N SER A 160 3.22 25.72 15.40
CA SER A 160 2.11 25.16 16.22
C SER A 160 1.77 26.01 17.45
N GLY A 161 2.61 26.99 17.81
CA GLY A 161 2.43 27.86 18.98
C GLY A 161 1.61 29.14 18.75
N ILE A 162 1.24 29.49 17.52
CA ILE A 162 0.45 30.71 17.22
C ILE A 162 -1.04 30.37 17.17
N GLY A 163 -1.57 29.82 18.27
CA GLY A 163 -3.00 29.54 18.44
C GLY A 163 -3.54 29.81 19.84
N ALA A 164 -2.71 30.18 20.82
CA ALA A 164 -3.10 30.28 22.23
C ALA A 164 -3.01 31.69 22.82
N SER A 165 -3.23 32.74 22.02
CA SER A 165 -3.35 34.11 22.55
C SER A 165 -4.25 34.99 21.69
N PHE A 166 -5.55 34.69 21.68
CA PHE A 166 -6.59 35.69 21.52
C PHE A 166 -7.71 35.34 22.49
N GLY A 167 -7.89 36.16 23.54
CA GLY A 167 -9.02 36.02 24.47
C GLY A 167 -8.76 36.37 25.94
N LEU A 168 -8.02 37.44 26.22
CA LEU A 168 -8.18 38.21 27.46
C LEU A 168 -8.40 39.66 27.05
N ILE A 169 -9.67 40.05 26.98
CA ILE A 169 -10.34 41.23 27.58
C ILE A 169 -11.83 40.95 27.47
#